data_AF-A0A7Y0IAS4-F1
#
_entry.id   AF-A0A7Y0IAS4-F1
#
_cell.length_a   1.000
_cell.length_b   1.000
_cell.length_c   1.000
_cell.angle_alpha   90.00
_cell.angle_beta   90.00
_cell.angle_gamma   90.00
#
_symmetry.space_group_name_H-M   'P 1'
#
loop_
_entity.id
_entity.type
_entity.pdbx_description
1 polymer ?
#
loop_
_entity_poly.entity_id
_entity_poly.type
_entity_poly.pdbx_seq_one_letter_code
_entity_poly.pdbx_strand_id
1 'polypeptide(L)'
;MAERKISHKQCKQTVSKDGFVNIPLGGAVHCFKNTSEKPARLLCTVVPAGLENLFHEIGTPVLPGQTLPIPELTEERKAFLKEMDLKYNQQTYPKDFLG
;
A
#
# COMPACT_ATOMS: atom_id res chain seq x y z
N MET A 1 -16.29 -3.13 -13.34
CA MET A 1 -16.16 -1.93 -12.49
C MET A 1 -14.73 -1.89 -11.94
N ALA A 2 -14.29 -0.79 -11.30
CA ALA A 2 -13.00 -0.81 -10.63
C ALA A 2 -13.10 -1.64 -9.35
N GLU A 3 -12.26 -2.65 -9.18
CA GLU A 3 -12.31 -3.61 -8.08
C GLU A 3 -10.96 -3.67 -7.38
N ARG A 4 -10.98 -3.73 -6.06
CA ARG A 4 -9.78 -3.95 -5.26
C ARG A 4 -9.92 -5.20 -4.42
N LYS A 5 -8.87 -6.00 -4.44
CA LYS A 5 -8.69 -7.12 -3.53
C LYS A 5 -7.83 -6.67 -2.35
N ILE A 6 -8.31 -6.96 -1.15
CA ILE A 6 -7.58 -6.81 0.10
C ILE A 6 -7.32 -8.21 0.62
N SER A 7 -6.05 -8.57 0.72
CA SER A 7 -5.64 -9.83 1.32
C SER A 7 -5.22 -9.57 2.76
N HIS A 8 -5.81 -10.28 3.72
CA HIS A 8 -5.29 -10.45 5.07
C HIS A 8 -4.79 -11.89 5.24
N LYS A 9 -3.88 -12.15 6.19
CA LYS A 9 -3.43 -13.52 6.52
C LYS A 9 -4.58 -14.51 6.81
N GLN A 10 -5.78 -14.02 7.15
CA GLN A 10 -6.97 -14.81 7.47
C GLN A 10 -8.12 -14.72 6.46
N CYS A 11 -8.18 -13.70 5.57
CA CYS A 11 -9.31 -13.51 4.67
C CYS A 11 -8.95 -12.62 3.45
N LYS A 12 -9.41 -12.99 2.25
CA LYS A 12 -9.33 -12.18 1.03
C LYS A 12 -10.71 -11.58 0.77
N GLN A 13 -10.81 -10.25 0.71
CA GLN A 13 -12.04 -9.54 0.41
C GLN A 13 -11.88 -8.72 -0.89
N THR A 14 -12.85 -8.82 -1.80
CA THR A 14 -12.96 -7.92 -2.95
C THR A 14 -13.97 -6.83 -2.62
N VAL A 15 -13.58 -5.58 -2.82
CA VAL A 15 -14.45 -4.40 -2.66
C VAL A 15 -14.59 -3.66 -3.99
N SER A 16 -15.82 -3.28 -4.30
CA SER A 16 -16.17 -2.43 -5.44
C SER A 16 -16.25 -0.96 -5.02
N LYS A 17 -16.74 -0.09 -5.92
CA LYS A 17 -17.00 1.32 -5.62
C LYS A 17 -17.86 1.44 -4.35
N ASP A 18 -17.52 2.41 -3.51
CA ASP A 18 -18.18 2.70 -2.23
C ASP A 18 -18.01 1.61 -1.15
N GLY A 19 -17.22 0.56 -1.43
CA GLY A 19 -16.82 -0.43 -0.44
C GLY A 19 -15.85 0.15 0.59
N PHE A 20 -15.97 -0.32 1.83
CA PHE A 20 -15.18 0.12 2.98
C PHE A 20 -14.50 -1.08 3.66
N VAL A 21 -13.24 -0.90 4.07
CA VAL A 21 -12.51 -1.87 4.89
C VAL A 21 -11.83 -1.13 6.03
N ASN A 22 -12.06 -1.62 7.25
CA ASN A 22 -11.39 -1.15 8.46
C ASN A 22 -10.23 -2.09 8.81
N ILE A 23 -9.04 -1.52 9.03
CA ILE A 23 -7.86 -2.27 9.47
C ILE A 23 -7.48 -1.71 10.85
N PRO A 24 -7.74 -2.46 11.95
CA PRO A 24 -7.44 -1.98 13.29
C PRO A 24 -5.93 -1.96 13.55
N LEU A 25 -5.50 -1.15 14.53
CA LEU A 25 -4.14 -1.19 15.06
C LEU A 25 -3.84 -2.60 15.62
N GLY A 26 -2.68 -3.14 15.28
CA GLY A 26 -2.34 -4.54 15.61
C GLY A 26 -3.15 -5.57 14.82
N GLY A 27 -3.88 -5.13 13.79
CA GLY A 27 -4.62 -6.00 12.88
C GLY A 27 -3.71 -6.88 12.01
N ALA A 28 -4.35 -7.74 11.21
CA ALA A 28 -3.63 -8.64 10.33
C ALA A 28 -2.80 -7.88 9.26
N VAL A 29 -1.68 -8.49 8.87
CA VAL A 29 -0.90 -8.08 7.69
C VAL A 29 -1.84 -7.99 6.50
N HIS A 30 -1.78 -6.88 5.76
CA HIS A 30 -2.71 -6.57 4.68
C HIS A 30 -2.00 -6.08 3.42
N CYS A 31 -2.62 -6.28 2.26
CA CYS A 31 -2.16 -5.77 0.98
C CYS A 31 -3.35 -5.40 0.10
N PHE A 32 -3.23 -4.31 -0.67
CA PHE A 32 -4.24 -3.84 -1.61
C PHE A 32 -3.79 -4.08 -3.05
N LYS A 33 -4.64 -4.72 -3.86
CA LYS A 33 -4.41 -4.93 -5.30
C LYS A 33 -5.61 -4.45 -6.10
N ASN A 34 -5.41 -3.58 -7.08
CA ASN A 34 -6.42 -3.32 -8.10
C ASN A 34 -6.52 -4.54 -9.02
N THR A 35 -7.68 -5.20 -9.05
CA THR A 35 -7.94 -6.39 -9.88
C THR A 35 -8.71 -6.07 -11.16
N SER A 36 -9.03 -4.79 -11.37
CA SER A 36 -9.69 -4.33 -12.60
C SER A 36 -8.71 -3.78 -13.62
N GLU A 37 -9.17 -3.70 -14.87
CA GLU A 37 -8.43 -3.09 -15.99
C GLU A 37 -8.44 -1.56 -15.95
N LYS A 38 -9.23 -0.94 -15.06
CA LYS A 38 -9.37 0.52 -14.95
C LYS A 38 -8.63 1.03 -13.72
N PRO A 39 -8.05 2.25 -13.75
CA PRO A 39 -7.51 2.86 -12.55
C PRO A 39 -8.56 2.95 -11.44
N ALA A 40 -8.20 2.49 -10.24
CA ALA A 40 -9.02 2.62 -9.05
C ALA A 40 -8.50 3.76 -8.16
N ARG A 41 -9.38 4.47 -7.45
CA ARG A 41 -9.01 5.51 -6.46
C ARG A 41 -9.42 5.05 -5.05
N LEU A 42 -8.50 5.14 -4.09
CA LEU A 42 -8.72 4.75 -2.68
C LEU A 42 -8.53 6.01 -1.86
N LEU A 43 -9.46 6.29 -0.95
CA LEU A 43 -9.19 7.21 0.15
C LEU A 43 -8.70 6.36 1.32
N CYS A 44 -7.45 6.55 1.72
CA CYS A 44 -6.86 5.89 2.87
C CYS A 44 -6.75 6.89 4.01
N THR A 45 -7.36 6.57 5.15
CA THR A 45 -7.30 7.39 6.37
C THR A 45 -6.56 6.61 7.44
N VAL A 46 -5.52 7.21 8.00
CA VAL A 46 -4.70 6.61 9.07
C VAL A 46 -4.82 7.49 10.30
N VAL A 47 -5.05 6.86 11.45
CA VAL A 47 -5.20 7.54 12.74
C VAL A 47 -4.34 6.81 13.78
N PRO A 48 -3.43 7.51 14.49
CA PRO A 48 -3.06 8.91 14.31
C PRO A 48 -2.41 9.19 12.94
N ALA A 49 -2.36 10.46 12.53
CA ALA A 49 -1.72 10.88 11.29
C ALA A 49 -0.19 10.65 11.31
N GLY A 50 0.47 10.76 10.15
CA GLY A 50 1.92 10.72 10.04
C GLY A 50 2.46 9.71 9.01
N LEU A 51 1.64 8.76 8.54
CA LEU A 51 2.05 7.79 7.51
C LEU A 51 2.35 8.47 6.17
N GLU A 52 1.73 9.60 5.89
CA GLU A 52 2.00 10.44 4.72
C GLU A 52 3.47 10.86 4.59
N ASN A 53 4.18 11.01 5.72
CA ASN A 53 5.60 11.35 5.71
C ASN A 53 6.45 10.21 5.12
N LEU A 54 6.10 8.96 5.38
CA LEU A 54 6.75 7.81 4.73
C LEU A 54 6.57 7.89 3.21
N PHE A 55 5.36 8.20 2.73
CA PHE A 55 5.10 8.33 1.29
C PHE A 55 5.90 9.46 0.64
N HIS A 56 6.14 10.56 1.36
CA HIS A 56 7.01 11.62 0.88
C HIS A 56 8.48 11.18 0.74
N GLU A 57 8.97 10.31 1.63
CA GLU A 57 10.36 9.83 1.58
C GLU A 57 10.57 8.71 0.56
N ILE A 58 9.64 7.76 0.44
CA ILE A 58 9.77 6.65 -0.52
C ILE A 58 9.26 6.99 -1.92
N GLY A 59 8.45 8.03 -2.04
CA GLY A 59 7.79 8.41 -3.29
C GLY A 59 8.65 9.30 -4.18
N THR A 60 8.13 9.58 -5.36
CA THR A 60 8.65 10.62 -6.25
C THR A 60 7.50 11.57 -6.57
N PRO A 61 7.65 12.89 -6.38
CA PRO A 61 6.61 13.85 -6.74
C PRO A 61 6.23 13.75 -8.21
N VAL A 62 4.93 13.89 -8.50
CA VAL A 62 4.38 13.83 -9.87
C VAL A 62 3.40 14.97 -10.10
N LEU A 63 3.26 15.38 -11.36
CA LEU A 63 2.22 16.33 -11.75
C LEU A 63 0.85 15.66 -11.87
N PRO A 64 -0.26 16.40 -11.77
CA PRO A 64 -1.60 15.87 -12.00
C PRO A 64 -1.70 15.17 -13.37
N GLY A 65 -2.21 13.94 -13.37
CA GLY A 65 -2.37 13.12 -14.59
C GLY A 65 -1.13 12.33 -15.00
N GLN A 66 0.02 12.55 -14.36
CA GLN A 66 1.24 11.79 -14.64
C GLN A 66 1.26 10.46 -13.87
N THR A 67 1.72 9.40 -14.54
CA THR A 67 2.02 8.10 -13.92
C THR A 67 3.49 7.77 -14.20
N LEU A 68 4.26 7.48 -13.15
CA LEU A 68 5.64 7.02 -13.28
C LEU A 68 5.69 5.49 -13.41
N PRO A 69 6.73 4.93 -14.05
CA PRO A 69 6.99 3.50 -13.98
C PRO A 69 7.19 3.04 -12.53
N ILE A 70 6.90 1.78 -12.26
CA ILE A 70 7.15 1.18 -10.94
C ILE A 70 8.66 1.17 -10.71
N PRO A 71 9.16 1.74 -9.58
CA PRO A 71 10.57 1.70 -9.26
C PRO A 71 11.09 0.26 -9.20
N GLU A 72 12.27 0.02 -9.79
CA GLU A 72 12.94 -1.27 -9.65
C GLU A 72 13.34 -1.50 -8.20
N LEU A 73 13.17 -2.75 -7.75
CA LEU A 73 13.49 -3.15 -6.37
C LEU A 73 14.95 -3.65 -6.30
N THR A 74 15.90 -2.74 -6.56
CA THR A 74 17.34 -3.02 -6.42
C THR A 74 17.71 -3.29 -4.95
N GLU A 75 18.91 -3.81 -4.69
CA GLU A 75 19.37 -4.07 -3.32
C GLU A 75 19.49 -2.78 -2.49
N GLU A 76 19.94 -1.69 -3.11
CA GLU A 76 19.99 -0.36 -2.49
C GLU A 76 18.59 0.13 -2.13
N ARG A 77 17.62 -0.06 -3.03
CA ARG A 77 16.23 0.31 -2.77
C ARG A 77 15.61 -0.52 -1.65
N LYS A 78 15.91 -1.82 -1.58
CA LYS A 78 15.48 -2.69 -0.47
C LYS A 78 16.08 -2.25 0.86
N ALA A 79 17.37 -1.92 0.88
CA ALA A 79 18.05 -1.43 2.09
C ALA A 79 17.43 -0.11 2.56
N PHE A 80 17.19 0.82 1.65
CA PHE A 80 16.50 2.08 1.93
C PHE A 80 15.09 1.85 2.49
N LEU A 81 14.27 0.99 1.86
CA LEU A 81 12.93 0.69 2.37
C LEU A 81 12.96 0.06 3.78
N LYS A 82 13.97 -0.78 4.07
CA LYS A 82 14.16 -1.36 5.41
C LYS A 82 14.52 -0.31 6.47
N GLU A 83 15.32 0.70 6.09
CA GLU A 83 15.60 1.84 6.97
C GLU A 83 14.34 2.66 7.25
N MET A 84 13.52 2.90 6.21
CA MET A 84 12.24 3.60 6.34
C MET A 84 11.26 2.85 7.23
N ASP A 85 11.21 1.52 7.13
CA ASP A 85 10.40 0.69 8.01
C ASP A 85 10.77 0.91 9.49
N LEU A 86 12.07 0.93 9.81
CA LEU A 86 12.54 1.20 11.17
C LEU A 86 12.19 2.64 11.62
N LYS A 87 12.40 3.63 10.75
CA LYS A 87 12.15 5.05 11.05
C LYS A 87 10.68 5.35 11.33
N TYR A 88 9.78 4.73 10.58
CA TYR A 88 8.33 4.97 10.65
C TYR A 88 7.57 3.88 11.42
N ASN A 89 8.29 3.00 12.12
CA ASN A 89 7.73 1.89 12.88
C ASN A 89 6.75 1.04 12.02
N GLN A 90 7.15 0.79 10.77
CA GLN A 90 6.44 -0.07 9.83
C GLN A 90 7.13 -1.44 9.74
N GLN A 91 6.38 -2.42 9.27
CA GLN A 91 6.91 -3.73 8.95
C GLN A 91 6.35 -4.17 7.59
N THR A 92 7.21 -4.20 6.58
CA THR A 92 6.87 -4.73 5.26
C THR A 92 7.24 -6.20 5.12
N TYR A 93 6.55 -6.89 4.22
CA TYR A 93 6.77 -8.31 3.92
C TYR A 93 6.99 -8.50 2.42
N PRO A 94 7.65 -9.60 2.01
CA PRO A 94 7.76 -9.96 0.60
C PRO A 94 6.39 -10.01 -0.10
N LYS A 95 6.39 -9.72 -1.40
CA LYS A 95 5.17 -9.60 -2.22
C LYS A 95 4.27 -10.84 -2.17
N ASP A 96 4.87 -12.01 -2.01
CA ASP A 96 4.25 -13.34 -1.98
C ASP A 96 3.81 -13.79 -0.58
N PHE A 97 4.00 -12.97 0.45
CA PHE A 97 3.70 -13.31 1.85
C PHE A 97 2.23 -13.73 2.09
N LEU A 98 1.28 -13.22 1.30
CA LEU A 98 -0.17 -13.52 1.43
C LEU A 98 -0.72 -14.44 0.33
N GLY A 99 0.14 -15.08 -0.46
CA GLY A 99 -0.23 -15.86 -1.65
C GLY A 99 -1.08 -15.07 -2.63
#